data_AF-A0AA36DEV9-F1
#
_entry.id   AF-A0AA36DEV9-F1
#
_cell.length_a   1.000
_cell.length_b   1.000
_cell.length_c   1.000
_cell.angle_alpha   90.00
_cell.angle_beta   90.00
_cell.angle_gamma   90.00
#
_symmetry.space_group_name_H-M   'P 1'
#
loop_
_entity.id
_entity.type
_entity.pdbx_description
1 polymer ?
#
loop_
_entity_poly.entity_id
_entity_poly.type
_entity_poly.pdbx_seq_one_letter_code
_entity_poly.pdbx_strand_id
1 'polypeptide(L)'
;MSLEIQQNERTKRCFVELEKRLDDPEKQQIVAVLAQKDVLTVGDVKKIQALIPPNFPAFFILLNEFRRASPAFRAKTDQLKRKFEDYAYRKLVESVDPAQSYGATPLMADFGSDFRSMNRQLGTVINFAITVIGGFFFGFSGVTYAYPSRDWDLATRFLIGLVLATIIFFADLYFLIKNMDEELAPRPNAGKLHEVPLDLRALAGDKAATKTAKPEKFDVVVVGGGIVGCATAREILLERPNLKVAVIEKEAQLAPHQSGNNSGVIHAGIYYTPGSLKARLCVEGMKLAYEFFDRRKFPYKKTGKLIVAVEPVEVDRLMHLYERGVQNGVPDLELVDGDRIKEFEPHCKGLKAIWSPHTGIVDWGAVTREYANDFREKGGEVLLHHPLRSFGQSGDPEYPVRIVSDADKAPLLTKYVITCAGLQSDRVAQLSGSSRDPKIVPFRGEYLLLKPEKRHLVKTNIYPVPDPRFPFLGVHFTPRMNGDVWLGPNAVLAYKREGYSYFSVSPRDLFESLSYSGMQKLVGKYFNYGIKEFYRGIFIRAQVKQLQRFVPELKFSDVTRGPSGVRAQAMDAQGNLVDDFVFDAAEGEFDGRILHVRNAPSPGATSSLAIAKMITERAQKLFNF
;
A
#
# COMPACT_ATOMS: atom_id res chain seq x y z
N MET A 1 17.47 2.14 -39.84
CA MET A 1 17.81 2.20 -38.40
C MET A 1 19.30 2.45 -38.29
N SER A 2 19.73 3.64 -37.91
CA SER A 2 21.12 3.89 -37.53
C SER A 2 21.15 4.22 -36.03
N LEU A 3 21.43 3.21 -35.22
CA LEU A 3 21.97 3.43 -33.88
C LEU A 3 23.42 3.88 -34.07
N GLU A 4 23.79 4.94 -33.36
CA GLU A 4 25.10 5.57 -33.40
C GLU A 4 25.76 5.39 -32.02
N ILE A 5 26.99 4.89 -32.02
CA ILE A 5 27.79 4.61 -30.82
C ILE A 5 28.98 5.56 -30.86
N GLN A 6 29.07 6.46 -29.88
CA GLN A 6 30.20 7.38 -29.79
C GLN A 6 31.42 6.64 -29.24
N GLN A 7 32.57 6.74 -29.92
CA GLN A 7 33.79 6.10 -29.46
C GLN A 7 34.43 6.89 -28.32
N ASN A 8 34.79 6.20 -27.25
CA ASN A 8 35.63 6.73 -26.18
C ASN A 8 37.10 6.30 -26.36
N GLU A 9 38.00 6.86 -25.55
CA GLU A 9 39.43 6.55 -25.58
C GLU A 9 39.73 5.05 -25.36
N ARG A 10 38.92 4.35 -24.57
CA ARG A 10 39.08 2.91 -24.33
C ARG A 10 38.78 2.08 -25.57
N THR A 11 37.75 2.47 -26.31
CA THR A 11 37.33 1.85 -27.58
C THR A 11 38.38 2.08 -28.66
N LYS A 12 38.91 3.32 -28.77
CA LYS A 12 40.01 3.65 -29.70
C LYS A 12 41.26 2.80 -29.44
N ARG A 13 41.65 2.61 -28.17
CA ARG A 13 42.78 1.72 -27.80
C ARG A 13 42.54 0.25 -28.17
N CYS A 14 41.30 -0.24 -28.06
CA CYS A 14 40.97 -1.60 -28.45
C CYS A 14 41.08 -1.83 -29.96
N PHE A 15 40.75 -0.83 -30.78
CA PHE A 15 40.93 -0.92 -32.24
C PHE A 15 42.41 -1.01 -32.63
N VAL A 16 43.29 -0.25 -31.98
CA VAL A 16 44.75 -0.32 -32.22
C VAL A 16 45.30 -1.70 -31.86
N GLU A 17 44.80 -2.31 -30.78
CA GLU A 17 45.22 -3.66 -30.39
C GLU A 17 44.65 -4.74 -31.33
N LEU A 18 43.43 -4.55 -31.84
CA LEU A 18 42.83 -5.45 -32.83
C LEU A 18 43.57 -5.38 -34.16
N GLU A 19 43.93 -4.19 -34.64
CA GLU A 19 44.71 -3.98 -35.87
C GLU A 19 46.04 -4.75 -35.83
N LYS A 20 46.78 -4.68 -34.71
CA LYS A 20 48.07 -5.38 -34.53
C LYS A 20 47.98 -6.91 -34.54
N ARG A 21 46.79 -7.47 -34.28
CA ARG A 21 46.57 -8.93 -34.19
C ARG A 21 45.95 -9.54 -35.44
N LEU A 22 45.67 -8.72 -36.45
CA LEU A 22 45.19 -9.19 -37.74
C LEU A 22 46.40 -9.43 -38.65
N ASP A 23 46.51 -10.61 -39.23
CA ASP A 23 47.63 -10.97 -40.14
C ASP A 23 47.36 -10.58 -41.61
N ASP A 24 46.19 -10.00 -41.90
CA ASP A 24 45.71 -9.67 -43.24
C ASP A 24 45.71 -8.13 -43.44
N PRO A 25 46.53 -7.59 -44.35
CA PRO A 25 46.67 -6.15 -44.58
C PRO A 25 45.36 -5.45 -44.94
N GLU A 26 44.46 -6.14 -45.64
CA GLU A 26 43.18 -5.57 -46.07
C GLU A 26 42.24 -5.40 -44.87
N LYS A 27 42.29 -6.35 -43.93
CA LYS A 27 41.52 -6.28 -42.67
C LYS A 27 42.08 -5.24 -41.70
N GLN A 28 43.41 -5.09 -41.65
CA GLN A 28 44.05 -4.02 -40.87
C GLN A 28 43.57 -2.65 -41.34
N GLN A 29 43.53 -2.42 -42.66
CA GLN A 29 43.07 -1.15 -43.22
C GLN A 29 41.61 -0.84 -42.91
N ILE A 30 40.72 -1.85 -42.92
CA ILE A 30 39.32 -1.69 -42.50
C ILE A 30 39.22 -1.27 -41.03
N VAL A 31 40.00 -1.90 -40.15
CA VAL A 31 40.02 -1.56 -38.71
C VAL A 31 40.56 -0.14 -38.48
N ALA A 32 41.62 0.25 -39.18
CA ALA A 32 42.20 1.60 -39.10
C ALA A 32 41.19 2.70 -39.49
N VAL A 33 40.42 2.48 -40.57
CA VAL A 33 39.37 3.41 -41.00
C VAL A 33 38.25 3.51 -39.97
N LEU A 34 37.88 2.41 -39.33
CA LEU A 34 36.83 2.40 -38.30
C LEU A 34 37.31 3.03 -36.98
N ALA A 35 38.59 2.90 -36.64
CA ALA A 35 39.20 3.53 -35.46
C ALA A 35 39.20 5.06 -35.53
N GLN A 36 39.22 5.63 -36.74
CA GLN A 36 39.19 7.08 -36.95
C GLN A 36 37.78 7.68 -36.86
N LYS A 37 36.72 6.86 -36.83
CA LYS A 37 35.34 7.37 -36.71
C LYS A 37 35.03 7.70 -35.25
N ASP A 38 34.65 8.95 -34.98
CA ASP A 38 34.15 9.30 -33.64
C ASP A 38 32.78 8.68 -33.32
N VAL A 39 32.02 8.29 -34.34
CA VAL A 39 30.71 7.64 -34.20
C VAL A 39 30.63 6.39 -35.10
N LEU A 40 30.33 5.25 -34.49
CA LEU A 40 30.13 3.97 -35.17
C LEU A 40 28.65 3.70 -35.40
N THR A 41 28.30 3.24 -36.59
CA THR A 41 26.96 2.75 -36.89
C THR A 41 26.81 1.26 -36.56
N VAL A 42 25.58 0.76 -36.49
CA VAL A 42 25.31 -0.70 -36.38
C VAL A 42 25.95 -1.50 -37.52
N GLY A 43 26.03 -0.92 -38.72
CA GLY A 43 26.70 -1.55 -39.85
C GLY A 43 28.20 -1.69 -39.62
N ASP A 44 28.83 -0.67 -39.02
CA ASP A 44 30.24 -0.71 -38.65
C ASP A 44 30.50 -1.77 -37.57
N VAL A 45 29.63 -1.88 -36.55
CA VAL A 45 29.73 -2.91 -35.50
C VAL A 45 29.67 -4.32 -36.07
N LYS A 46 28.77 -4.59 -37.03
CA LYS A 46 28.69 -5.90 -37.69
C LYS A 46 29.94 -6.23 -38.49
N LYS A 47 30.52 -5.24 -39.18
CA LYS A 47 31.79 -5.42 -39.90
C LYS A 47 32.93 -5.76 -38.94
N ILE A 48 32.99 -5.10 -37.78
CA ILE A 48 34.00 -5.40 -36.75
C ILE A 48 33.80 -6.81 -36.21
N GLN A 49 32.57 -7.20 -35.87
CA GLN A 49 32.29 -8.53 -35.33
C GLN A 49 32.73 -9.67 -36.26
N ALA A 50 32.64 -9.47 -37.58
CA ALA A 50 33.09 -10.44 -38.58
C ALA A 50 34.63 -10.55 -38.69
N LEU A 51 35.38 -9.55 -38.19
CA LEU A 51 36.84 -9.47 -38.27
C LEU A 51 37.53 -9.93 -36.97
N ILE A 52 36.81 -10.14 -35.87
CA ILE A 52 37.39 -10.51 -34.57
C ILE A 52 37.85 -11.98 -34.59
N PRO A 53 39.14 -12.27 -34.28
CA PRO A 53 39.61 -13.64 -34.12
C PRO A 53 38.89 -14.36 -32.97
N PRO A 54 38.63 -15.67 -33.05
CA PRO A 54 37.85 -16.41 -32.03
C PRO A 54 38.44 -16.38 -30.62
N ASN A 55 39.75 -16.16 -30.47
CA ASN A 55 40.46 -16.08 -29.18
C ASN A 55 40.71 -14.63 -28.72
N PHE A 56 40.17 -13.64 -29.43
CA PHE A 56 40.26 -12.25 -29.01
C PHE A 56 39.21 -12.00 -27.92
N PRO A 57 39.56 -11.36 -26.79
CA PRO A 57 38.62 -11.13 -25.69
C PRO A 57 37.54 -10.11 -26.10
N ALA A 58 36.55 -10.58 -26.86
CA ALA A 58 35.47 -9.78 -27.45
C ALA A 58 34.50 -9.21 -26.40
N PHE A 59 34.60 -9.67 -25.15
CA PHE A 59 33.68 -9.30 -24.07
C PHE A 59 33.85 -7.86 -23.55
N PHE A 60 34.91 -7.14 -23.96
CA PHE A 60 35.21 -5.80 -23.45
C PHE A 60 34.81 -4.62 -24.35
N ILE A 61 34.35 -4.85 -25.59
CA ILE A 61 34.18 -3.75 -26.56
C ILE A 61 32.75 -3.18 -26.63
N LEU A 62 31.69 -3.87 -26.19
CA LEU A 62 30.33 -3.46 -26.60
C LEU A 62 29.21 -3.43 -25.54
N LEU A 63 29.48 -3.68 -24.25
CA LEU A 63 28.39 -3.89 -23.29
C LEU A 63 28.07 -2.75 -22.33
N ASN A 64 28.69 -1.57 -22.42
CA ASN A 64 28.33 -0.53 -21.44
C ASN A 64 28.43 0.95 -21.84
N GLU A 65 28.14 1.34 -23.09
CA GLU A 65 28.11 2.78 -23.44
C GLU A 65 26.90 3.27 -24.25
N PHE A 66 26.59 4.54 -24.02
CA PHE A 66 25.34 5.24 -24.26
C PHE A 66 24.80 5.11 -25.69
N ARG A 67 23.62 4.50 -25.83
CA ARG A 67 22.82 4.50 -27.07
C ARG A 67 22.09 5.84 -27.21
N ARG A 68 22.55 6.73 -28.08
CA ARG A 68 21.76 7.91 -28.50
C ARG A 68 21.06 7.59 -29.82
N ALA A 69 19.73 7.69 -29.83
CA ALA A 69 18.96 7.64 -31.08
C ALA A 69 19.30 8.87 -31.93
N SER A 70 19.63 8.67 -33.20
CA SER A 70 20.01 9.74 -34.12
C SER A 70 18.89 10.80 -34.24
N PRO A 71 19.22 12.09 -34.46
CA PRO A 71 18.23 13.15 -34.60
C PRO A 71 17.20 12.86 -35.70
N ALA A 72 17.65 12.26 -36.82
CA ALA A 72 16.79 11.86 -37.93
C ALA A 72 15.81 10.74 -37.53
N PHE A 73 16.23 9.79 -36.68
CA PHE A 73 15.33 8.77 -36.15
C PHE A 73 14.28 9.40 -35.24
N ARG A 74 14.68 10.29 -34.31
CA ARG A 74 13.73 11.00 -33.43
C ARG A 74 12.70 11.78 -34.24
N ALA A 75 13.13 12.58 -35.20
CA ALA A 75 12.25 13.33 -36.08
C ALA A 75 11.25 12.43 -36.83
N LYS A 76 11.69 11.25 -37.30
CA LYS A 76 10.81 10.28 -37.96
C LYS A 76 9.82 9.64 -37.00
N THR A 77 10.23 9.30 -35.77
CA THR A 77 9.32 8.81 -34.71
C THR A 77 8.29 9.87 -34.32
N ASP A 78 8.71 11.13 -34.15
CA ASP A 78 7.82 12.22 -33.81
C ASP A 78 6.83 12.50 -34.95
N GLN A 79 7.28 12.41 -36.21
CA GLN A 79 6.41 12.53 -37.38
C GLN A 79 5.40 11.37 -37.47
N LEU A 80 5.83 10.13 -37.22
CA LEU A 80 4.94 8.97 -37.19
C LEU A 80 3.94 9.05 -36.04
N LYS A 81 4.37 9.56 -34.88
CA LYS A 81 3.50 9.78 -33.72
C LYS A 81 2.44 10.83 -34.01
N ARG A 82 2.81 11.96 -34.61
CA ARG A 82 1.85 12.98 -35.08
C ARG A 82 0.87 12.41 -36.11
N LYS A 83 1.35 11.64 -37.09
CA LYS A 83 0.47 10.98 -38.08
C LYS A 83 -0.50 9.99 -37.43
N PHE A 84 -0.06 9.27 -36.40
CA PHE A 84 -0.91 8.36 -35.65
C PHE A 84 -1.94 9.09 -34.79
N GLU A 85 -1.54 10.18 -34.14
CA GLU A 85 -2.43 11.08 -33.39
C GLU A 85 -3.48 11.73 -34.30
N ASP A 86 -3.08 12.20 -35.49
CA ASP A 86 -4.01 12.76 -36.49
C ASP A 86 -4.97 11.71 -37.06
N TYR A 87 -4.49 10.48 -37.30
CA TYR A 87 -5.35 9.37 -37.72
C TYR A 87 -6.36 8.99 -36.63
N ALA A 88 -5.92 8.90 -35.37
CA ALA A 88 -6.79 8.63 -34.23
C ALA A 88 -7.82 9.76 -34.03
N TYR A 89 -7.41 11.02 -34.18
CA TYR A 89 -8.32 12.17 -34.14
C TYR A 89 -9.37 12.09 -35.26
N ARG A 90 -8.97 11.87 -36.51
CA ARG A 90 -9.92 11.74 -37.64
C ARG A 90 -10.93 10.62 -37.43
N LYS A 91 -10.47 9.47 -36.90
CA LYS A 91 -11.35 8.34 -36.57
C LYS A 91 -12.31 8.65 -35.40
N LEU A 92 -11.90 9.51 -34.47
CA LEU A 92 -12.74 10.01 -33.37
C LEU A 92 -13.80 11.01 -33.84
N VAL A 93 -13.54 11.78 -34.90
CA VAL A 93 -14.50 12.78 -35.43
C VAL A 93 -15.42 12.19 -36.51
N GLU A 94 -15.06 11.04 -37.11
CA GLU A 94 -15.84 10.38 -38.17
C GLU A 94 -17.26 9.97 -37.74
N SER A 95 -17.51 9.81 -36.44
CA SER A 95 -18.82 9.43 -35.88
C SER A 95 -19.46 10.52 -35.01
N VAL A 96 -18.98 11.76 -35.07
CA VAL A 96 -19.54 12.87 -34.29
C VAL A 96 -20.54 13.63 -35.16
N ASP A 97 -21.82 13.47 -34.88
CA ASP A 97 -22.88 14.30 -35.46
C ASP A 97 -22.67 15.77 -35.02
N PRO A 98 -22.41 16.71 -35.94
CA PRO A 98 -22.20 18.12 -35.59
C PRO A 98 -23.42 18.78 -34.94
N ALA A 99 -24.60 18.17 -35.05
CA ALA A 99 -25.85 18.68 -34.47
C ALA A 99 -26.13 18.17 -33.04
N GLN A 100 -25.32 17.24 -32.51
CA GLN A 100 -25.56 16.65 -31.19
C GLN A 100 -24.99 17.56 -30.08
N SER A 101 -25.86 18.37 -29.46
CA SER A 101 -25.52 19.17 -28.29
C SER A 101 -25.31 18.26 -27.06
N TYR A 102 -24.06 17.88 -26.79
CA TYR A 102 -23.69 17.40 -25.46
C TYR A 102 -23.79 18.57 -24.48
N GLY A 103 -24.61 18.40 -23.44
CA GLY A 103 -24.82 19.39 -22.39
C GLY A 103 -23.50 19.85 -21.76
N ALA A 104 -22.96 20.94 -22.27
CA ALA A 104 -21.84 21.65 -21.68
C ALA A 104 -22.33 22.38 -20.43
N THR A 105 -22.33 21.71 -19.28
CA THR A 105 -22.24 22.44 -18.02
C THR A 105 -20.87 23.12 -17.97
N PRO A 106 -20.78 24.45 -17.89
CA PRO A 106 -19.49 25.14 -17.96
C PRO A 106 -18.66 24.76 -16.73
N LEU A 107 -17.52 24.10 -16.95
CA LEU A 107 -16.54 23.77 -15.90
C LEU A 107 -16.04 25.00 -15.10
N MET A 108 -16.36 26.22 -15.58
CA MET A 108 -15.94 27.50 -15.02
C MET A 108 -17.05 28.28 -14.30
N ALA A 109 -18.31 27.83 -14.33
CA ALA A 109 -19.41 28.59 -13.70
C ALA A 109 -19.31 28.62 -12.17
N ASP A 110 -18.81 27.54 -11.55
CA ASP A 110 -18.64 27.43 -10.10
C ASP A 110 -17.21 27.68 -9.61
N PHE A 111 -16.24 27.88 -10.51
CA PHE A 111 -14.84 28.16 -10.12
C PHE A 111 -14.77 29.41 -9.23
N GLY A 112 -15.61 30.43 -9.46
CA GLY A 112 -15.67 31.62 -8.62
C GLY A 112 -16.27 31.39 -7.24
N SER A 113 -17.15 30.40 -7.06
CA SER A 113 -17.72 30.07 -5.73
C SER A 113 -16.75 29.16 -4.94
N ASP A 114 -16.15 28.18 -5.63
CA ASP A 114 -15.12 27.29 -5.09
C ASP A 114 -13.85 28.08 -4.72
N PHE A 115 -13.43 29.05 -5.54
CA PHE A 115 -12.28 29.91 -5.26
C PHE A 115 -12.55 30.88 -4.10
N ARG A 116 -13.78 31.37 -3.92
CA ARG A 116 -14.17 32.20 -2.76
C ARG A 116 -14.14 31.41 -1.44
N SER A 117 -14.55 30.14 -1.48
CA SER A 117 -14.39 29.21 -0.35
C SER A 117 -12.92 28.87 -0.08
N MET A 118 -12.13 28.67 -1.13
CA MET A 118 -10.68 28.50 -1.07
C MET A 118 -10.01 29.74 -0.44
N ASN A 119 -10.47 30.95 -0.78
CA ASN A 119 -9.90 32.20 -0.30
C ASN A 119 -10.08 32.40 1.21
N ARG A 120 -11.16 31.85 1.79
CA ARG A 120 -11.40 31.97 3.24
C ARG A 120 -10.47 31.06 4.05
N GLN A 121 -10.30 29.80 3.65
CA GLN A 121 -9.45 28.84 4.38
C GLN A 121 -7.97 28.95 4.04
N LEU A 122 -7.63 29.20 2.76
CA LEU A 122 -6.28 29.59 2.37
C LEU A 122 -5.92 30.93 3.04
N GLY A 123 -6.88 31.85 3.15
CA GLY A 123 -6.75 33.07 3.94
C GLY A 123 -6.44 32.78 5.41
N THR A 124 -7.07 31.79 6.05
CA THR A 124 -6.75 31.41 7.43
C THR A 124 -5.35 30.80 7.58
N VAL A 125 -4.93 29.93 6.67
CA VAL A 125 -3.58 29.32 6.70
C VAL A 125 -2.50 30.36 6.41
N ILE A 126 -2.73 31.25 5.45
CA ILE A 126 -1.84 32.36 5.14
C ILE A 126 -1.80 33.34 6.32
N ASN A 127 -2.94 33.68 6.92
CA ASN A 127 -2.99 34.56 8.09
C ASN A 127 -2.25 33.94 9.28
N PHE A 128 -2.42 32.66 9.55
CA PHE A 128 -1.65 31.91 10.55
C PHE A 128 -0.14 31.96 10.31
N ALA A 129 0.30 31.80 9.06
CA ALA A 129 1.71 31.92 8.73
C ALA A 129 2.22 33.36 8.92
N ILE A 130 1.45 34.35 8.50
CA ILE A 130 1.79 35.77 8.64
C ILE A 130 1.84 36.20 10.11
N THR A 131 0.92 35.76 10.97
CA THR A 131 0.91 36.13 12.39
C THR A 131 2.07 35.51 13.15
N VAL A 132 2.41 34.24 12.87
CA VAL A 132 3.56 33.58 13.50
C VAL A 132 4.88 34.21 13.05
N ILE A 133 5.04 34.45 11.75
CA ILE A 133 6.24 35.12 11.20
C ILE A 133 6.31 36.57 11.72
N GLY A 134 5.21 37.30 11.72
CA GLY A 134 5.12 38.67 12.24
C GLY A 134 5.46 38.74 13.73
N GLY A 135 4.96 37.78 14.52
CA GLY A 135 5.29 37.63 15.95
C GLY A 135 6.78 37.40 16.20
N PHE A 136 7.39 36.54 15.38
CA PHE A 136 8.85 36.33 15.43
C PHE A 136 9.62 37.62 15.15
N PHE A 137 9.31 38.32 14.06
CA PHE A 137 10.00 39.55 13.67
C PHE A 137 9.75 40.70 14.65
N PHE A 138 8.55 40.79 15.23
CA PHE A 138 8.25 41.77 16.27
C PHE A 138 9.08 41.52 17.52
N GLY A 139 9.24 40.26 17.96
CA GLY A 139 10.14 39.95 19.06
C GLY A 139 11.62 40.17 18.74
N PHE A 140 12.04 39.75 17.55
CA PHE A 140 13.44 39.79 17.11
C PHE A 140 13.97 41.20 16.84
N SER A 141 13.15 42.06 16.21
CA SER A 141 13.52 43.43 15.85
C SER A 141 12.87 44.49 16.75
N GLY A 142 11.68 44.24 17.29
CA GLY A 142 10.98 45.21 18.13
C GLY A 142 11.69 45.45 19.46
N VAL A 143 12.37 44.45 20.02
CA VAL A 143 13.10 44.61 21.29
C VAL A 143 14.25 45.64 21.17
N THR A 144 14.89 45.72 20.00
CA THR A 144 15.94 46.70 19.73
C THR A 144 15.41 48.12 19.55
N TYR A 145 14.17 48.27 19.07
CA TYR A 145 13.51 49.58 18.99
C TYR A 145 12.94 50.03 20.34
N ALA A 146 12.40 49.09 21.13
CA ALA A 146 11.81 49.39 22.43
C ALA A 146 12.85 49.73 23.50
N TYR A 147 14.04 49.12 23.42
CA TYR A 147 15.14 49.31 24.37
C TYR A 147 16.46 49.63 23.66
N PRO A 148 16.56 50.80 23.01
CA PRO A 148 17.73 51.16 22.19
C PRO A 148 19.01 51.36 23.01
N SER A 149 18.89 51.55 24.32
CA SER A 149 20.03 51.71 25.25
C SER A 149 20.63 50.38 25.73
N ARG A 150 20.06 49.24 25.31
CA ARG A 150 20.50 47.90 25.73
C ARG A 150 21.03 47.14 24.52
N ASP A 151 22.28 46.68 24.60
CA ASP A 151 22.90 45.90 23.54
C ASP A 151 22.41 44.45 23.62
N TRP A 152 21.51 44.07 22.72
CA TRP A 152 20.91 42.74 22.67
C TRP A 152 21.67 41.87 21.67
N ASP A 153 22.35 40.84 22.16
CA ASP A 153 23.02 39.87 21.29
C ASP A 153 22.01 39.11 20.40
N LEU A 154 22.52 38.59 19.29
CA LEU A 154 21.70 37.93 18.28
C LEU A 154 20.94 36.71 18.82
N ALA A 155 21.53 35.95 19.74
CA ALA A 155 20.90 34.76 20.30
C ALA A 155 19.74 35.14 21.22
N THR A 156 19.90 36.16 22.06
CA THR A 156 18.82 36.67 22.93
C THR A 156 17.65 37.21 22.11
N ARG A 157 17.91 37.96 21.04
CA ARG A 157 16.86 38.46 20.12
C ARG A 157 16.12 37.33 19.43
N PHE A 158 16.85 36.32 18.97
CA PHE A 158 16.28 35.12 18.35
C PHE A 158 15.39 34.35 19.33
N LEU A 159 15.83 34.20 20.59
CA LEU A 159 15.06 33.52 21.63
C LEU A 159 13.75 34.27 21.96
N ILE A 160 13.80 35.59 22.10
CA ILE A 160 12.61 36.43 22.34
C ILE A 160 11.63 36.32 21.16
N GLY A 161 12.14 36.41 19.92
CA GLY A 161 11.33 36.19 18.72
C GLY A 161 10.68 34.81 18.70
N LEU A 162 11.43 33.76 19.03
CA LEU A 162 10.93 32.37 19.04
C LEU A 162 9.85 32.16 20.11
N VAL A 163 10.02 32.71 21.32
CA VAL A 163 9.02 32.63 22.39
C VAL A 163 7.72 33.31 21.98
N LEU A 164 7.79 34.52 21.43
CA LEU A 164 6.60 35.24 20.95
C LEU A 164 5.90 34.52 19.80
N ALA A 165 6.67 34.01 18.82
CA ALA A 165 6.13 33.21 17.72
C ALA A 165 5.44 31.93 18.22
N THR A 166 6.00 31.29 19.26
CA THR A 166 5.43 30.07 19.86
C THR A 166 4.12 30.36 20.58
N ILE A 167 4.04 31.46 21.34
CA ILE A 167 2.79 31.88 22.00
C ILE A 167 1.70 32.16 20.97
N ILE A 168 2.02 32.91 19.92
CA ILE A 168 1.09 33.23 18.83
C ILE A 168 0.66 31.97 18.09
N PHE A 169 1.60 31.07 17.82
CA PHE A 169 1.31 29.77 17.20
C PHE A 169 0.27 28.99 18.00
N PHE A 170 0.45 28.85 19.32
CA PHE A 170 -0.51 28.11 20.16
C PHE A 170 -1.85 28.84 20.30
N ALA A 171 -1.85 30.18 20.35
CA ALA A 171 -3.08 30.97 20.39
C ALA A 171 -3.89 30.82 19.10
N ASP A 172 -3.25 31.00 17.94
CA ASP A 172 -3.92 30.87 16.65
C ASP A 172 -4.33 29.42 16.38
N LEU A 173 -3.53 28.44 16.80
CA LEU A 173 -3.87 27.02 16.70
C LEU A 173 -5.11 26.70 17.56
N TYR A 174 -5.22 27.26 18.77
CA TYR A 174 -6.39 27.10 19.61
C TYR A 174 -7.67 27.64 18.94
N PHE A 175 -7.62 28.84 18.35
CA PHE A 175 -8.78 29.40 17.65
C PHE A 175 -9.10 28.66 16.34
N LEU A 176 -8.08 28.19 15.62
CA LEU A 176 -8.26 27.33 14.44
C LEU A 176 -9.01 26.05 14.81
N ILE A 177 -8.58 25.38 15.88
CA ILE A 177 -9.20 24.15 16.38
C ILE A 177 -10.62 24.40 16.86
N LYS A 178 -10.85 25.45 17.67
CA LYS A 178 -12.18 25.79 18.18
C LYS A 178 -13.19 26.08 17.06
N ASN A 179 -12.77 26.78 16.02
CA ASN A 179 -13.62 27.07 14.86
C ASN A 179 -13.88 25.83 14.00
N MET A 180 -13.01 24.81 14.05
CA MET A 180 -13.25 23.50 13.43
C MET A 180 -14.21 22.64 14.28
N ASP A 181 -14.17 22.76 15.62
CA ASP A 181 -15.04 22.01 16.53
C ASP A 181 -16.51 22.44 16.45
N GLU A 182 -16.81 23.70 16.17
CA GLU A 182 -18.20 24.17 15.96
C GLU A 182 -18.84 23.59 14.68
N GLU A 183 -18.05 23.21 13.67
CA GLU A 183 -18.52 22.44 12.51
C GLU A 183 -18.63 20.92 12.77
N LEU A 184 -18.10 20.43 13.91
CA LEU A 184 -18.00 19.02 14.29
C LEU A 184 -18.97 18.58 15.39
N ALA A 185 -19.85 19.45 15.92
CA ALA A 185 -20.78 19.07 16.98
C ALA A 185 -21.74 17.95 16.53
N PRO A 186 -21.68 16.74 17.12
CA PRO A 186 -22.64 15.68 16.83
C PRO A 186 -23.98 15.99 17.50
N ARG A 187 -25.09 15.89 16.75
CA ARG A 187 -26.43 15.87 17.34
C ARG A 187 -26.63 14.55 18.10
N PRO A 188 -27.26 14.56 19.29
CA PRO A 188 -27.52 13.34 20.03
C PRO A 188 -28.64 12.58 19.33
N ASN A 189 -28.29 11.48 18.67
CA ASN A 189 -29.15 10.31 18.42
C ASN A 189 -28.35 9.24 17.66
N ALA A 190 -27.49 8.53 18.39
CA ALA A 190 -27.09 7.18 18.03
C ALA A 190 -27.91 6.24 18.94
N GLY A 191 -28.87 5.53 18.35
CA GLY A 191 -29.73 4.60 19.05
C GLY A 191 -28.92 3.54 19.79
N LYS A 192 -29.37 3.25 21.02
CA LYS A 192 -28.91 2.14 21.85
C LYS A 192 -28.96 0.85 21.02
N LEU A 193 -27.80 0.27 20.75
CA LEU A 193 -27.69 -1.14 20.42
C LEU A 193 -27.81 -1.91 21.74
N HIS A 194 -28.72 -2.87 21.78
CA HIS A 194 -28.98 -3.72 22.94
C HIS A 194 -27.69 -4.42 23.41
N GLU A 195 -27.23 -4.05 24.61
CA GLU A 195 -26.26 -4.82 25.37
C GLU A 195 -26.93 -6.13 25.81
N VAL A 196 -26.39 -7.26 25.35
CA VAL A 196 -26.63 -8.56 25.97
C VAL A 196 -25.66 -8.62 27.16
N PRO A 197 -26.12 -8.78 28.41
CA PRO A 197 -25.22 -8.80 29.55
C PRO A 197 -24.42 -10.11 29.53
N LEU A 198 -23.13 -9.99 29.23
CA LEU A 198 -22.16 -11.06 29.47
C LEU A 198 -21.87 -11.05 30.98
N ASP A 199 -22.20 -12.13 31.67
CA ASP A 199 -21.93 -12.29 33.10
C ASP A 199 -20.42 -12.43 33.34
N LEU A 200 -19.78 -11.29 33.63
CA LEU A 200 -18.35 -11.13 33.88
C LEU A 200 -17.92 -11.55 35.29
N ARG A 201 -18.78 -12.21 36.09
CA ARG A 201 -18.42 -12.65 37.45
C ARG A 201 -17.84 -14.05 37.54
N ALA A 202 -17.69 -14.78 36.44
CA ALA A 202 -17.08 -16.11 36.43
C ALA A 202 -15.57 -16.14 36.06
N LEU A 203 -14.92 -15.00 35.84
CA LEU A 203 -13.48 -14.95 35.45
C LEU A 203 -12.62 -14.03 36.34
N ALA A 204 -13.13 -13.65 37.51
CA ALA A 204 -12.38 -12.85 38.48
C ALA A 204 -12.04 -13.69 39.74
N GLY A 205 -11.06 -14.56 39.58
CA GLY A 205 -10.20 -15.09 40.62
C GLY A 205 -8.85 -15.38 39.96
N ASP A 206 -7.69 -14.97 40.43
CA ASP A 206 -7.29 -14.44 41.73
C ASP A 206 -6.06 -13.54 41.54
N LYS A 207 -5.79 -12.70 42.54
CA LYS A 207 -4.74 -11.67 42.51
C LYS A 207 -3.31 -12.24 42.41
N ALA A 208 -2.46 -11.44 41.76
CA ALA A 208 -1.03 -11.26 41.97
C ALA A 208 -0.28 -12.34 42.79
N ALA A 209 0.49 -13.15 42.08
CA ALA A 209 1.65 -13.84 42.64
C ALA A 209 2.80 -13.78 41.62
N THR A 210 3.83 -13.00 41.95
CA THR A 210 5.20 -13.21 41.48
C THR A 210 5.65 -14.59 41.94
N LYS A 211 5.44 -15.59 41.10
CA LYS A 211 6.04 -16.92 41.23
C LYS A 211 6.73 -17.24 39.92
N THR A 212 7.96 -17.71 40.05
CA THR A 212 8.79 -18.32 39.01
C THR A 212 8.07 -19.52 38.39
N ALA A 213 7.07 -19.26 37.54
CA ALA A 213 6.45 -20.28 36.72
C ALA A 213 7.52 -20.82 35.76
N LYS A 214 7.64 -22.15 35.70
CA LYS A 214 8.50 -22.82 34.73
C LYS A 214 8.11 -22.34 33.33
N PRO A 215 9.06 -21.97 32.47
CA PRO A 215 8.74 -21.44 31.16
C PRO A 215 7.99 -22.51 30.35
N GLU A 216 6.88 -22.11 29.74
CA GLU A 216 6.09 -23.00 28.89
C GLU A 216 6.86 -23.32 27.61
N LYS A 217 6.70 -24.57 27.14
CA LYS A 217 7.43 -25.12 26.00
C LYS A 217 6.45 -25.41 24.86
N PHE A 218 6.85 -25.06 23.64
CA PHE A 218 6.09 -25.25 22.40
C PHE A 218 7.00 -25.75 21.27
N ASP A 219 6.50 -26.55 20.35
CA ASP A 219 7.26 -26.92 19.15
C ASP A 219 7.33 -25.73 18.18
N VAL A 220 6.21 -25.02 18.00
CA VAL A 220 6.15 -23.83 17.15
C VAL A 220 5.39 -22.71 17.86
N VAL A 221 5.97 -21.50 17.85
CA VAL A 221 5.26 -20.28 18.27
C VAL A 221 5.04 -19.38 17.06
N VAL A 222 3.78 -19.03 16.80
CA VAL A 222 3.39 -18.05 15.79
C VAL A 222 3.20 -16.69 16.45
N VAL A 223 3.95 -15.68 16.00
CA VAL A 223 3.90 -14.31 16.55
C VAL A 223 2.95 -13.45 15.72
N GLY A 224 1.83 -13.04 16.32
CA GLY A 224 0.82 -12.16 15.73
C GLY A 224 -0.53 -12.84 15.55
N GLY A 225 -1.55 -12.38 16.28
CA GLY A 225 -2.94 -12.83 16.26
C GLY A 225 -3.79 -12.18 15.17
N GLY A 226 -3.18 -11.83 14.04
CA GLY A 226 -3.88 -11.42 12.82
C GLY A 226 -4.33 -12.60 11.97
N ILE A 227 -5.05 -12.32 10.88
CA ILE A 227 -5.63 -13.37 10.03
C ILE A 227 -4.59 -14.34 9.46
N VAL A 228 -3.41 -13.84 9.06
CA VAL A 228 -2.33 -14.67 8.53
C VAL A 228 -1.73 -15.55 9.62
N GLY A 229 -1.50 -15.02 10.83
CA GLY A 229 -0.94 -15.80 11.94
C GLY A 229 -1.91 -16.88 12.43
N CYS A 230 -3.19 -16.54 12.60
CA CYS A 230 -4.21 -17.51 13.01
C CYS A 230 -4.43 -18.60 11.94
N ALA A 231 -4.47 -18.22 10.66
CA ALA A 231 -4.58 -19.19 9.57
C ALA A 231 -3.35 -20.10 9.50
N THR A 232 -2.13 -19.56 9.70
CA THR A 232 -0.88 -20.33 9.69
C THR A 232 -0.83 -21.33 10.85
N ALA A 233 -1.11 -20.91 12.08
CA ALA A 233 -1.09 -21.81 13.23
C ALA A 233 -2.12 -22.95 13.09
N ARG A 234 -3.30 -22.61 12.57
CA ARG A 234 -4.36 -23.57 12.21
C ARG A 234 -3.87 -24.57 11.16
N GLU A 235 -3.23 -24.12 10.08
CA GLU A 235 -2.75 -25.00 9.01
C GLU A 235 -1.66 -25.95 9.49
N ILE A 236 -0.74 -25.47 10.34
CA ILE A 236 0.30 -26.31 10.95
C ILE A 236 -0.32 -27.48 11.72
N LEU A 237 -1.33 -27.24 12.57
CA LEU A 237 -1.99 -28.33 13.31
C LEU A 237 -2.83 -29.26 12.44
N LEU A 238 -3.35 -28.77 11.31
CA LEU A 238 -4.04 -29.63 10.34
C LEU A 238 -3.08 -30.63 9.69
N GLU A 239 -1.88 -30.20 9.35
CA GLU A 239 -0.87 -31.07 8.72
C GLU A 239 -0.06 -31.89 9.72
N ARG A 240 0.13 -31.36 10.94
CA ARG A 240 0.93 -31.96 12.02
C ARG A 240 0.18 -31.89 13.37
N PRO A 241 -0.82 -32.76 13.59
CA PRO A 241 -1.67 -32.72 14.78
C PRO A 241 -0.94 -32.95 16.11
N ASN A 242 0.25 -33.54 16.08
CA ASN A 242 1.03 -33.87 17.29
C ASN A 242 1.94 -32.73 17.77
N LEU A 243 2.08 -31.65 17.01
CA LEU A 243 2.91 -30.52 17.42
C LEU A 243 2.19 -29.68 18.48
N LYS A 244 2.92 -29.25 19.49
CA LYS A 244 2.42 -28.26 20.45
C LYS A 244 2.64 -26.85 19.91
N VAL A 245 1.57 -26.19 19.46
CA VAL A 245 1.65 -24.89 18.78
C VAL A 245 0.97 -23.80 19.60
N ALA A 246 1.61 -22.64 19.71
CA ALA A 246 1.01 -21.43 20.29
C ALA A 246 0.95 -20.25 19.31
N VAL A 247 -0.07 -19.41 19.46
CA VAL A 247 -0.13 -18.06 18.88
C VAL A 247 0.03 -17.04 20.02
N ILE A 248 1.00 -16.15 19.90
CA ILE A 248 1.13 -15.00 20.82
C ILE A 248 0.62 -13.72 20.16
N GLU A 249 -0.17 -12.93 20.90
CA GLU A 249 -0.72 -11.65 20.46
C GLU A 249 -0.51 -10.60 21.56
N LYS A 250 -0.01 -9.42 21.17
CA LYS A 250 0.29 -8.35 22.12
C LYS A 250 -0.99 -7.71 22.69
N GLU A 251 -2.06 -7.73 21.91
CA GLU A 251 -3.32 -7.09 22.24
C GLU A 251 -4.22 -7.96 23.13
N ALA A 252 -5.26 -7.35 23.70
CA ALA A 252 -6.26 -8.02 24.53
C ALA A 252 -7.23 -8.91 23.73
N GLN A 253 -7.17 -8.86 22.40
CA GLN A 253 -8.04 -9.60 21.49
C GLN A 253 -7.33 -9.88 20.17
N LEU A 254 -7.87 -10.82 19.39
CA LEU A 254 -7.40 -11.14 18.05
C LEU A 254 -7.96 -10.19 16.99
N ALA A 255 -7.19 -9.96 15.93
CA ALA A 255 -7.51 -9.08 14.81
C ALA A 255 -7.87 -7.60 15.13
N PRO A 256 -7.30 -6.93 16.14
CA PRO A 256 -7.63 -5.53 16.44
C PRO A 256 -7.02 -4.54 15.42
N HIS A 257 -6.09 -5.00 14.58
CA HIS A 257 -5.35 -4.17 13.63
C HIS A 257 -5.84 -4.37 12.18
N GLN A 258 -4.95 -4.61 11.22
CA GLN A 258 -5.27 -4.67 9.79
C GLN A 258 -6.40 -5.67 9.44
N SER A 259 -6.45 -6.81 10.15
CA SER A 259 -7.46 -7.85 9.91
C SER A 259 -8.87 -7.46 10.37
N GLY A 260 -9.01 -6.55 11.35
CA GLY A 260 -10.30 -5.96 11.74
C GLY A 260 -10.61 -4.65 11.02
N ASN A 261 -9.57 -3.90 10.62
CA ASN A 261 -9.69 -2.58 10.00
C ASN A 261 -9.42 -2.63 8.49
N ASN A 262 -10.29 -3.31 7.75
CA ASN A 262 -10.23 -3.43 6.29
C ASN A 262 -11.63 -3.34 5.67
N SER A 263 -11.68 -3.36 4.33
CA SER A 263 -12.91 -3.21 3.54
C SER A 263 -13.86 -4.41 3.61
N GLY A 264 -13.46 -5.55 4.18
CA GLY A 264 -14.33 -6.74 4.29
C GLY A 264 -14.49 -7.50 2.97
N VAL A 265 -13.81 -7.09 1.90
CA VAL A 265 -14.00 -7.66 0.56
C VAL A 265 -13.33 -9.03 0.43
N ILE A 266 -14.03 -9.96 -0.19
CA ILE A 266 -13.51 -11.24 -0.69
C ILE A 266 -13.14 -11.02 -2.16
N HIS A 267 -11.85 -10.81 -2.44
CA HIS A 267 -11.38 -10.41 -3.77
C HIS A 267 -11.33 -11.59 -4.76
N ALA A 268 -11.77 -11.35 -5.99
CA ALA A 268 -11.79 -12.37 -7.03
C ALA A 268 -10.46 -12.62 -7.77
N GLY A 269 -9.45 -11.74 -7.66
CA GLY A 269 -8.15 -11.94 -8.34
C GLY A 269 -7.86 -11.10 -9.59
N ILE A 270 -8.71 -10.12 -9.94
CA ILE A 270 -8.70 -9.45 -11.25
C ILE A 270 -7.48 -8.55 -11.49
N TYR A 271 -7.03 -7.82 -10.47
CA TYR A 271 -6.10 -6.69 -10.65
C TYR A 271 -4.63 -7.12 -10.76
N TYR A 272 -4.30 -8.33 -10.32
CA TYR A 272 -2.92 -8.75 -10.06
C TYR A 272 -2.22 -9.23 -11.33
N THR A 273 -0.92 -8.98 -11.41
CA THR A 273 -0.08 -9.42 -12.53
C THR A 273 -0.20 -10.95 -12.72
N PRO A 274 -0.52 -11.43 -13.93
CA PRO A 274 -0.61 -12.86 -14.20
C PRO A 274 0.66 -13.60 -13.82
N GLY A 275 0.51 -14.79 -13.22
CA GLY A 275 1.62 -15.61 -12.72
C GLY A 275 2.22 -15.18 -11.36
N SER A 276 1.87 -14.00 -10.83
CA SER A 276 2.33 -13.58 -9.50
C SER A 276 1.74 -14.43 -8.37
N LEU A 277 2.38 -14.46 -7.20
CA LEU A 277 1.83 -15.16 -6.03
C LEU A 277 0.49 -14.52 -5.64
N LYS A 278 0.37 -13.20 -5.65
CA LYS A 278 -0.90 -12.49 -5.44
C LYS A 278 -2.04 -12.98 -6.34
N ALA A 279 -1.82 -13.10 -7.65
CA ALA A 279 -2.86 -13.54 -8.57
C ALA A 279 -3.34 -14.95 -8.22
N ARG A 280 -2.40 -15.88 -8.13
CA ARG A 280 -2.69 -17.30 -7.90
C ARG A 280 -3.31 -17.55 -6.52
N LEU A 281 -2.72 -17.00 -5.46
CA LEU A 281 -3.21 -17.18 -4.09
C LEU A 281 -4.51 -16.41 -3.81
N CYS A 282 -4.86 -15.38 -4.60
CA CYS A 282 -6.16 -14.72 -4.46
C CYS A 282 -7.29 -15.60 -4.99
N VAL A 283 -7.12 -16.18 -6.18
CA VAL A 283 -8.12 -17.05 -6.79
C VAL A 283 -8.30 -18.32 -5.96
N GLU A 284 -7.20 -18.97 -5.59
CA GLU A 284 -7.21 -20.14 -4.70
C GLU A 284 -7.79 -19.78 -3.32
N GLY A 285 -7.34 -18.68 -2.72
CA GLY A 285 -7.78 -18.23 -1.41
C GLY A 285 -9.27 -17.92 -1.34
N MET A 286 -9.84 -17.30 -2.38
CA MET A 286 -11.29 -17.06 -2.47
C MET A 286 -12.07 -18.38 -2.42
N LYS A 287 -11.63 -19.39 -3.17
CA LYS A 287 -12.25 -20.72 -3.17
C LYS A 287 -12.18 -21.34 -1.77
N LEU A 288 -10.98 -21.39 -1.17
CA LEU A 288 -10.78 -21.96 0.17
C LEU A 288 -11.58 -21.22 1.24
N ALA A 289 -11.70 -19.89 1.13
CA ALA A 289 -12.48 -19.08 2.06
C ALA A 289 -13.97 -19.42 1.99
N TYR A 290 -14.56 -19.49 0.80
CA TYR A 290 -15.97 -19.90 0.65
C TYR A 290 -16.22 -21.31 1.17
N GLU A 291 -15.36 -22.28 0.83
CA GLU A 291 -15.46 -23.65 1.36
C GLU A 291 -15.38 -23.68 2.90
N PHE A 292 -14.48 -22.89 3.49
CA PHE A 292 -14.39 -22.75 4.94
C PHE A 292 -15.67 -22.16 5.53
N PHE A 293 -16.20 -21.09 4.93
CA PHE A 293 -17.41 -20.44 5.42
C PHE A 293 -18.62 -21.35 5.32
N ASP A 294 -18.79 -22.07 4.21
CA ASP A 294 -19.88 -23.03 4.02
C ASP A 294 -19.79 -24.17 5.07
N ARG A 295 -18.59 -24.73 5.27
CA ARG A 295 -18.36 -25.80 6.26
C ARG A 295 -18.64 -25.34 7.69
N ARG A 296 -18.18 -24.16 8.09
CA ARG A 296 -18.39 -23.60 9.44
C ARG A 296 -19.74 -22.89 9.58
N LYS A 297 -20.56 -22.84 8.53
CA LYS A 297 -21.80 -22.04 8.45
C LYS A 297 -21.56 -20.57 8.84
N PHE A 298 -20.41 -20.02 8.45
CA PHE A 298 -19.99 -18.67 8.76
C PHE A 298 -20.70 -17.68 7.82
N PRO A 299 -21.25 -16.54 8.32
CA PRO A 299 -22.00 -15.62 7.50
C PRO A 299 -21.11 -14.83 6.52
N TYR A 300 -21.45 -14.86 5.24
CA TYR A 300 -20.86 -14.04 4.18
C TYR A 300 -21.92 -13.68 3.12
N LYS A 301 -21.60 -12.75 2.21
CA LYS A 301 -22.48 -12.43 1.06
C LYS A 301 -21.67 -12.31 -0.23
N LYS A 302 -22.13 -12.95 -1.31
CA LYS A 302 -21.62 -12.74 -2.68
C LYS A 302 -22.34 -11.56 -3.33
N THR A 303 -21.95 -10.35 -2.97
CA THR A 303 -22.58 -9.11 -3.49
C THR A 303 -22.15 -8.78 -4.91
N GLY A 304 -21.13 -9.45 -5.44
CA GLY A 304 -20.48 -9.11 -6.69
C GLY A 304 -19.73 -7.78 -6.66
N LYS A 305 -19.16 -7.44 -7.82
CA LYS A 305 -18.40 -6.21 -8.06
C LYS A 305 -18.51 -5.76 -9.50
N LEU A 306 -18.75 -4.46 -9.69
CA LEU A 306 -18.58 -3.74 -10.93
C LEU A 306 -17.28 -2.96 -10.92
N ILE A 307 -16.45 -3.14 -11.93
CA ILE A 307 -15.32 -2.24 -12.23
C ILE A 307 -15.75 -1.39 -13.42
N VAL A 308 -15.86 -0.08 -13.23
CA VAL A 308 -16.57 0.79 -14.17
C VAL A 308 -15.62 1.80 -14.81
N ALA A 309 -15.63 1.87 -16.14
CA ALA A 309 -15.02 2.94 -16.92
C ALA A 309 -16.04 4.06 -17.10
N VAL A 310 -15.70 5.28 -16.71
CA VAL A 310 -16.55 6.48 -16.84
C VAL A 310 -15.94 7.54 -17.76
N GLU A 311 -14.69 7.36 -18.19
CA GLU A 311 -14.03 8.16 -19.23
C GLU A 311 -13.60 7.28 -20.42
N PRO A 312 -13.57 7.82 -21.65
CA PRO A 312 -13.20 7.04 -22.84
C PRO A 312 -11.84 6.34 -22.73
N VAL A 313 -10.84 7.02 -22.14
CA VAL A 313 -9.49 6.47 -21.93
C VAL A 313 -9.45 5.28 -20.96
N GLU A 314 -10.47 5.15 -20.10
CA GLU A 314 -10.57 4.04 -19.15
C GLU A 314 -11.11 2.77 -19.80
N VAL A 315 -11.78 2.86 -20.95
CA VAL A 315 -12.38 1.70 -21.65
C VAL A 315 -11.29 0.73 -22.10
N ASP A 316 -10.24 1.20 -22.77
CA ASP A 316 -9.13 0.32 -23.20
C ASP A 316 -8.43 -0.33 -22.01
N ARG A 317 -8.24 0.43 -20.91
CA ARG A 317 -7.64 -0.08 -19.67
C ARG A 317 -8.52 -1.13 -19.00
N LEU A 318 -9.84 -0.94 -19.04
CA LEU A 318 -10.82 -1.92 -18.56
C LEU A 318 -10.73 -3.21 -19.38
N MET A 319 -10.62 -3.12 -20.71
CA MET A 319 -10.49 -4.31 -21.56
C MET A 319 -9.22 -5.11 -21.22
N HIS A 320 -8.07 -4.45 -21.05
CA HIS A 320 -6.85 -5.12 -20.59
C HIS A 320 -6.99 -5.73 -19.18
N LEU A 321 -7.74 -5.07 -18.30
CA LEU A 321 -8.02 -5.60 -16.96
C LEU A 321 -8.93 -6.83 -17.00
N TYR A 322 -9.87 -6.89 -17.94
CA TYR A 322 -10.70 -8.06 -18.19
C TYR A 322 -9.84 -9.24 -18.67
N GLU A 323 -9.00 -9.02 -19.68
CA GLU A 323 -8.06 -10.04 -20.19
C GLU A 323 -7.16 -10.59 -19.08
N ARG A 324 -6.65 -9.70 -18.21
CA ARG A 324 -5.88 -10.09 -17.02
C ARG A 324 -6.69 -10.97 -16.07
N GLY A 325 -7.94 -10.60 -15.79
CA GLY A 325 -8.83 -11.41 -14.96
C GLY A 325 -9.05 -12.81 -15.53
N VAL A 326 -9.25 -12.91 -16.85
CA VAL A 326 -9.37 -14.20 -17.56
C VAL A 326 -8.08 -15.02 -17.44
N GLN A 327 -6.91 -14.41 -17.67
CA GLN A 327 -5.61 -15.08 -17.53
C GLN A 327 -5.33 -15.55 -16.10
N ASN A 328 -5.83 -14.83 -15.09
CA ASN A 328 -5.72 -15.23 -13.69
C ASN A 328 -6.67 -16.38 -13.32
N GLY A 329 -7.58 -16.79 -14.21
CA GLY A 329 -8.57 -17.84 -13.94
C GLY A 329 -9.71 -17.37 -13.03
N VAL A 330 -10.05 -16.07 -13.07
CA VAL A 330 -11.20 -15.56 -12.31
C VAL A 330 -12.50 -16.06 -12.94
N PRO A 331 -13.36 -16.79 -12.19
CA PRO A 331 -14.56 -17.38 -12.75
C PRO A 331 -15.64 -16.35 -13.09
N ASP A 332 -16.39 -16.63 -14.15
CA ASP A 332 -17.63 -15.96 -14.54
C ASP A 332 -17.52 -14.43 -14.68
N LEU A 333 -16.37 -13.93 -15.14
CA LEU A 333 -16.24 -12.51 -15.49
C LEU A 333 -17.07 -12.19 -16.73
N GLU A 334 -17.82 -11.09 -16.67
CA GLU A 334 -18.61 -10.60 -17.80
C GLU A 334 -18.20 -9.16 -18.14
N LEU A 335 -18.07 -8.87 -19.44
CA LEU A 335 -18.01 -7.50 -19.93
C LEU A 335 -19.44 -6.96 -20.09
N VAL A 336 -19.68 -5.80 -19.50
CA VAL A 336 -21.00 -5.17 -19.45
C VAL A 336 -20.94 -3.83 -20.15
N ASP A 337 -21.79 -3.64 -21.16
CA ASP A 337 -21.91 -2.35 -21.84
C ASP A 337 -22.66 -1.34 -20.96
N GLY A 338 -22.43 -0.04 -21.21
CA GLY A 338 -22.87 1.04 -20.31
C GLY A 338 -24.37 1.07 -20.00
N ASP A 339 -25.21 0.70 -20.97
CA ASP A 339 -26.67 0.62 -20.85
C ASP A 339 -27.14 -0.54 -19.95
N ARG A 340 -26.36 -1.62 -19.88
CA ARG A 340 -26.61 -2.80 -19.03
C ARG A 340 -26.10 -2.66 -17.60
N ILE A 341 -25.26 -1.67 -17.29
CA ILE A 341 -24.73 -1.46 -15.91
C ILE A 341 -25.86 -1.38 -14.87
N LYS A 342 -26.99 -0.74 -15.23
CA LYS A 342 -28.16 -0.58 -14.36
C LYS A 342 -28.86 -1.89 -14.00
N GLU A 343 -28.64 -2.98 -14.76
CA GLU A 343 -29.16 -4.32 -14.46
C GLU A 343 -28.51 -4.87 -13.18
N PHE A 344 -27.25 -4.52 -12.95
CA PHE A 344 -26.47 -4.95 -11.77
C PHE A 344 -26.53 -3.94 -10.63
N GLU A 345 -26.43 -2.65 -10.95
CA GLU A 345 -26.45 -1.56 -9.97
C GLU A 345 -27.26 -0.36 -10.51
N PRO A 346 -28.55 -0.23 -10.17
CA PRO A 346 -29.48 0.70 -10.82
C PRO A 346 -29.09 2.18 -10.78
N HIS A 347 -28.35 2.59 -9.75
CA HIS A 347 -27.91 3.97 -9.57
C HIS A 347 -26.50 4.24 -10.12
N CYS A 348 -25.84 3.21 -10.66
CA CYS A 348 -24.50 3.32 -11.22
C CYS A 348 -24.55 3.70 -12.71
N LYS A 349 -23.63 4.56 -13.14
CA LYS A 349 -23.42 4.93 -14.55
C LYS A 349 -21.97 4.72 -14.96
N GLY A 350 -21.77 4.43 -16.25
CA GLY A 350 -20.46 4.30 -16.88
C GLY A 350 -20.59 4.03 -18.37
N LEU A 351 -19.46 4.07 -19.07
CA LEU A 351 -19.36 3.76 -20.50
C LEU A 351 -19.27 2.25 -20.74
N LYS A 352 -18.56 1.53 -19.85
CA LYS A 352 -18.39 0.07 -19.88
C LYS A 352 -17.99 -0.43 -18.50
N ALA A 353 -18.24 -1.70 -18.20
CA ALA A 353 -17.85 -2.31 -16.93
C ALA A 353 -17.39 -3.77 -17.06
N ILE A 354 -16.69 -4.25 -16.03
CA ILE A 354 -16.49 -5.68 -15.76
C ILE A 354 -17.37 -6.05 -14.58
N TRP A 355 -18.21 -7.06 -14.75
CA TRP A 355 -18.93 -7.71 -13.66
C TRP A 355 -18.16 -8.92 -13.14
N SER A 356 -18.05 -9.01 -11.82
CA SER A 356 -17.42 -10.12 -11.11
C SER A 356 -18.38 -10.67 -10.04
N PRO A 357 -19.14 -11.73 -10.35
CA PRO A 357 -20.23 -12.22 -9.49
C PRO A 357 -19.73 -12.85 -8.18
N HIS A 358 -18.53 -13.43 -8.19
CA HIS A 358 -17.96 -14.11 -7.02
C HIS A 358 -17.24 -13.20 -6.04
N THR A 359 -17.08 -11.90 -6.35
CA THR A 359 -16.59 -10.94 -5.35
C THR A 359 -17.62 -10.85 -4.22
N GLY A 360 -17.17 -10.97 -2.97
CA GLY A 360 -18.06 -11.01 -1.81
C GLY A 360 -17.64 -10.06 -0.70
N ILE A 361 -18.36 -10.13 0.41
CA ILE A 361 -18.11 -9.39 1.63
C ILE A 361 -18.25 -10.30 2.85
N VAL A 362 -17.40 -10.06 3.85
CA VAL A 362 -17.35 -10.78 5.13
C VAL A 362 -16.71 -9.90 6.21
N ASP A 363 -16.95 -10.22 7.48
CA ASP A 363 -16.19 -9.64 8.59
C ASP A 363 -14.89 -10.43 8.80
N TRP A 364 -13.78 -9.96 8.22
CA TRP A 364 -12.47 -10.61 8.35
C TRP A 364 -11.92 -10.64 9.78
N GLY A 365 -12.37 -9.74 10.67
CA GLY A 365 -12.02 -9.78 12.09
C GLY A 365 -12.70 -10.95 12.77
N ALA A 366 -13.99 -11.17 12.49
CA ALA A 366 -14.73 -12.33 12.96
C ALA A 366 -14.20 -13.64 12.36
N VAL A 367 -13.84 -13.67 11.07
CA VAL A 367 -13.19 -14.83 10.44
C VAL A 367 -11.86 -15.17 11.13
N THR A 368 -11.06 -14.17 11.50
CA THR A 368 -9.80 -14.40 12.20
C THR A 368 -10.01 -15.08 13.55
N ARG A 369 -11.02 -14.64 14.31
CA ARG A 369 -11.41 -15.28 15.58
C ARG A 369 -11.90 -16.71 15.35
N GLU A 370 -12.63 -16.94 14.27
CA GLU A 370 -13.09 -18.29 13.90
C GLU A 370 -11.93 -19.22 13.51
N TYR A 371 -10.91 -18.73 12.80
CA TYR A 371 -9.68 -19.49 12.56
C TYR A 371 -8.97 -19.86 13.87
N ALA A 372 -8.91 -18.93 14.83
CA ALA A 372 -8.34 -19.20 16.14
C ALA A 372 -9.17 -20.19 16.97
N ASN A 373 -10.50 -20.18 16.83
CA ASN A 373 -11.36 -21.19 17.45
C ASN A 373 -11.11 -22.57 16.85
N ASP A 374 -11.08 -22.69 15.51
CA ASP A 374 -10.78 -23.96 14.82
C ASP A 374 -9.36 -24.48 15.14
N PHE A 375 -8.42 -23.59 15.44
CA PHE A 375 -7.07 -23.90 15.94
C PHE A 375 -7.08 -24.40 17.39
N ARG A 376 -7.82 -23.74 18.30
CA ARG A 376 -7.97 -24.19 19.69
C ARG A 376 -8.68 -25.54 19.80
N GLU A 377 -9.70 -25.77 18.97
CA GLU A 377 -10.38 -27.06 18.86
C GLU A 377 -9.42 -28.22 18.51
N LYS A 378 -8.26 -27.91 17.91
CA LYS A 378 -7.21 -28.89 17.55
C LYS A 378 -6.08 -28.98 18.58
N GLY A 379 -6.24 -28.36 19.75
CA GLY A 379 -5.24 -28.38 20.82
C GLY A 379 -4.23 -27.23 20.76
N GLY A 380 -4.43 -26.25 19.88
CA GLY A 380 -3.59 -25.06 19.81
C GLY A 380 -3.83 -24.06 20.95
N GLU A 381 -2.79 -23.37 21.39
CA GLU A 381 -2.87 -22.40 22.48
C GLU A 381 -2.80 -20.95 21.95
N VAL A 382 -3.63 -20.04 22.47
CA VAL A 382 -3.60 -18.62 22.09
C VAL A 382 -3.36 -17.78 23.33
N LEU A 383 -2.23 -17.09 23.35
CA LEU A 383 -1.75 -16.27 24.47
C LEU A 383 -1.91 -14.79 24.11
N LEU A 384 -2.91 -14.15 24.69
CA LEU A 384 -3.17 -12.70 24.55
C LEU A 384 -2.34 -11.91 25.57
N HIS A 385 -2.23 -10.59 25.38
CA HIS A 385 -1.39 -9.72 26.22
C HIS A 385 0.07 -10.20 26.32
N HIS A 386 0.59 -10.77 25.23
CA HIS A 386 1.92 -11.37 25.18
C HIS A 386 2.77 -10.71 24.07
N PRO A 387 3.16 -9.44 24.24
CA PRO A 387 4.01 -8.76 23.26
C PRO A 387 5.36 -9.44 23.13
N LEU A 388 5.82 -9.68 21.90
CA LEU A 388 7.22 -10.05 21.65
C LEU A 388 8.12 -8.83 21.89
N ARG A 389 9.09 -8.96 22.80
CA ARG A 389 10.10 -7.92 23.09
C ARG A 389 11.46 -8.26 22.49
N SER A 390 11.89 -9.52 22.60
CA SER A 390 13.12 -10.00 22.00
C SER A 390 13.11 -11.51 21.84
N PHE A 391 14.01 -12.00 20.98
CA PHE A 391 14.44 -13.39 20.96
C PHE A 391 15.72 -13.53 21.78
N GLY A 392 15.91 -14.71 22.36
CA GLY A 392 17.16 -15.09 23.01
C GLY A 392 17.41 -16.58 22.85
N GLN A 393 18.61 -17.02 23.22
CA GLN A 393 18.91 -18.44 23.29
C GLN A 393 18.42 -19.02 24.62
N SER A 394 18.05 -20.29 24.56
CA SER A 394 17.72 -21.09 25.71
C SER A 394 18.83 -22.11 25.95
N GLY A 395 19.08 -22.44 27.22
CA GLY A 395 19.99 -23.53 27.59
C GLY A 395 19.38 -24.91 27.45
N ASP A 396 18.14 -25.02 26.98
CA ASP A 396 17.46 -26.27 26.69
C ASP A 396 17.71 -26.67 25.22
N PRO A 397 18.47 -27.76 24.96
CA PRO A 397 18.80 -28.18 23.60
C PRO A 397 17.56 -28.58 22.78
N GLU A 398 16.49 -29.03 23.43
CA GLU A 398 15.26 -29.40 22.74
C GLU A 398 14.48 -28.15 22.32
N TYR A 399 14.50 -27.08 23.12
CA TYR A 399 13.80 -25.81 22.86
C TYR A 399 14.77 -24.63 22.83
N PRO A 400 15.62 -24.51 21.79
CA PRO A 400 16.75 -23.59 21.78
C PRO A 400 16.36 -22.10 21.69
N VAL A 401 15.14 -21.77 21.29
CA VAL A 401 14.69 -20.38 21.16
C VAL A 401 13.91 -19.96 22.39
N ARG A 402 14.30 -18.85 23.01
CA ARG A 402 13.59 -18.18 24.09
C ARG A 402 12.86 -16.95 23.53
N ILE A 403 11.54 -16.88 23.76
CA ILE A 403 10.71 -15.72 23.47
C ILE A 403 10.54 -14.92 24.75
N VAL A 404 10.93 -13.65 24.72
CA VAL A 404 10.81 -12.73 25.87
C VAL A 404 9.65 -11.77 25.64
N SER A 405 8.79 -11.64 26.65
CA SER A 405 7.67 -10.70 26.68
C SER A 405 7.87 -9.62 27.75
N ASP A 406 6.80 -9.01 28.24
CA ASP A 406 6.86 -8.06 29.35
C ASP A 406 7.31 -8.75 30.66
N ALA A 407 7.85 -7.97 31.60
CA ALA A 407 8.54 -8.50 32.78
C ALA A 407 7.63 -9.31 33.73
N ASP A 408 6.32 -9.09 33.65
CA ASP A 408 5.28 -9.81 34.39
C ASP A 408 4.90 -11.15 33.74
N LYS A 409 5.46 -11.47 32.57
CA LYS A 409 5.20 -12.71 31.83
C LYS A 409 6.42 -13.63 31.86
N ALA A 410 6.18 -14.91 32.12
CA ALA A 410 7.22 -15.92 31.98
C ALA A 410 7.65 -16.03 30.50
N PRO A 411 8.95 -16.20 30.21
CA PRO A 411 9.41 -16.42 28.85
C PRO A 411 8.90 -17.76 28.33
N LEU A 412 8.68 -17.86 27.02
CA LEU A 412 8.33 -19.12 26.36
C LEU A 412 9.60 -19.74 25.76
N LEU A 413 9.70 -21.06 25.80
CA LEU A 413 10.74 -21.80 25.08
C LEU A 413 10.13 -22.50 23.87
N THR A 414 10.79 -22.44 22.73
CA THR A 414 10.28 -23.03 21.49
C THR A 414 11.37 -23.62 20.62
N LYS A 415 10.99 -24.60 19.78
CA LYS A 415 11.88 -25.14 18.75
C LYS A 415 11.96 -24.18 17.56
N TYR A 416 10.81 -23.66 17.15
CA TYR A 416 10.68 -22.82 15.96
C TYR A 416 9.76 -21.63 16.18
N VAL A 417 9.95 -20.58 15.38
CA VAL A 417 9.10 -19.37 15.41
C VAL A 417 8.68 -18.99 14.00
N ILE A 418 7.41 -18.62 13.84
CA ILE A 418 6.92 -17.98 12.62
C ILE A 418 6.35 -16.62 12.98
N THR A 419 6.82 -15.54 12.35
CA THR A 419 6.33 -14.19 12.67
C THR A 419 5.38 -13.67 11.60
N CYS A 420 4.17 -13.30 11.98
CA CYS A 420 3.13 -12.71 11.14
C CYS A 420 2.72 -11.32 11.68
N ALA A 421 3.72 -10.46 11.95
CA ALA A 421 3.56 -9.24 12.74
C ALA A 421 3.01 -8.01 11.99
N GLY A 422 2.57 -8.16 10.73
CA GLY A 422 1.88 -7.11 9.96
C GLY A 422 2.61 -5.77 9.96
N LEU A 423 1.99 -4.73 10.52
CA LEU A 423 2.55 -3.38 10.67
C LEU A 423 3.90 -3.31 11.42
N GLN A 424 4.29 -4.36 12.13
CA GLN A 424 5.55 -4.44 12.88
C GLN A 424 6.53 -5.46 12.26
N SER A 425 6.26 -5.99 11.06
CA SER A 425 7.04 -7.10 10.48
C SER A 425 8.53 -6.78 10.35
N ASP A 426 8.88 -5.60 9.81
CA ASP A 426 10.27 -5.13 9.70
C ASP A 426 10.99 -5.09 11.06
N ARG A 427 10.38 -4.46 12.07
CA ARG A 427 10.91 -4.36 13.45
C ARG A 427 11.07 -5.73 14.10
N VAL A 428 10.11 -6.62 13.92
CA VAL A 428 10.15 -7.96 14.52
C VAL A 428 11.28 -8.81 13.94
N ALA A 429 11.58 -8.73 12.65
CA ALA A 429 12.75 -9.48 12.14
C ALA A 429 14.09 -8.85 12.53
N GLN A 430 14.14 -7.55 12.83
CA GLN A 430 15.37 -6.99 13.40
C GLN A 430 15.69 -7.58 14.78
N LEU A 431 14.70 -8.10 15.52
CA LEU A 431 14.91 -8.75 16.81
C LEU A 431 15.68 -10.09 16.68
N SER A 432 15.68 -10.71 15.51
CA SER A 432 16.44 -11.93 15.21
C SER A 432 17.73 -11.65 14.42
N GLY A 433 18.08 -10.38 14.21
CA GLY A 433 19.26 -9.98 13.43
C GLY A 433 19.03 -9.89 11.91
N SER A 434 17.83 -10.22 11.40
CA SER A 434 17.53 -10.08 9.98
C SER A 434 17.52 -8.62 9.49
N SER A 435 17.62 -8.45 8.17
CA SER A 435 17.54 -7.14 7.52
C SER A 435 16.27 -6.37 7.91
N ARG A 436 16.39 -5.05 7.94
CA ARG A 436 15.23 -4.15 8.08
C ARG A 436 14.39 -4.09 6.81
N ASP A 437 14.98 -4.39 5.66
CA ASP A 437 14.27 -4.34 4.39
C ASP A 437 13.47 -5.64 4.14
N PRO A 438 12.33 -5.57 3.45
CA PRO A 438 11.63 -4.35 3.06
C PRO A 438 11.05 -3.63 4.30
N LYS A 439 11.17 -2.30 4.32
CA LYS A 439 10.69 -1.48 5.43
C LYS A 439 9.17 -1.32 5.36
N ILE A 440 8.52 -1.28 6.53
CA ILE A 440 7.09 -0.96 6.61
C ILE A 440 6.88 0.54 6.80
N VAL A 441 6.18 1.15 5.84
CA VAL A 441 5.67 2.53 5.90
C VAL A 441 4.14 2.47 6.05
N PRO A 442 3.56 3.10 7.09
CA PRO A 442 2.13 2.97 7.32
C PRO A 442 1.32 4.00 6.51
N PHE A 443 0.39 3.52 5.69
CA PHE A 443 -0.57 4.37 4.96
C PHE A 443 -1.97 4.18 5.51
N ARG A 444 -2.57 5.24 6.03
CA ARG A 444 -3.96 5.22 6.48
C ARG A 444 -4.89 5.46 5.29
N GLY A 445 -5.89 4.61 5.18
CA GLY A 445 -7.02 4.78 4.30
C GLY A 445 -8.27 5.10 5.09
N GLU A 446 -8.90 6.22 4.79
CA GLU A 446 -10.06 6.75 5.47
C GLU A 446 -11.29 6.57 4.59
N TYR A 447 -12.36 6.09 5.21
CA TYR A 447 -13.63 5.88 4.54
C TYR A 447 -14.63 6.93 4.97
N LEU A 448 -15.55 7.25 4.07
CA LEU A 448 -16.84 7.84 4.41
C LEU A 448 -17.86 6.73 4.61
N LEU A 449 -18.94 7.04 5.31
CA LEU A 449 -20.12 6.19 5.45
C LEU A 449 -21.29 6.83 4.72
N LEU A 450 -22.01 6.02 3.96
CA LEU A 450 -23.30 6.41 3.41
C LEU A 450 -24.35 6.37 4.52
N LYS A 451 -25.14 7.45 4.65
CA LYS A 451 -26.19 7.52 5.66
C LYS A 451 -27.23 6.40 5.48
N PRO A 452 -27.85 5.91 6.57
CA PRO A 452 -28.78 4.79 6.52
C PRO A 452 -29.86 4.90 5.45
N GLU A 453 -30.48 6.07 5.33
CA GLU A 453 -31.54 6.37 4.37
C GLU A 453 -31.08 6.35 2.89
N LYS A 454 -29.76 6.38 2.64
CA LYS A 454 -29.15 6.37 1.29
C LYS A 454 -28.46 5.07 0.93
N ARG A 455 -28.39 4.09 1.84
CA ARG A 455 -27.76 2.78 1.60
C ARG A 455 -28.30 2.04 0.38
N HIS A 456 -29.57 2.28 0.01
CA HIS A 456 -30.20 1.67 -1.17
C HIS A 456 -29.53 2.03 -2.50
N LEU A 457 -28.74 3.11 -2.55
CA LEU A 457 -28.04 3.56 -3.75
C LEU A 457 -26.93 2.59 -4.21
N VAL A 458 -26.44 1.71 -3.33
CA VAL A 458 -25.35 0.80 -3.63
C VAL A 458 -25.61 -0.56 -3.01
N LYS A 459 -25.68 -1.59 -3.84
CA LYS A 459 -25.90 -2.98 -3.41
C LYS A 459 -24.67 -3.86 -3.63
N THR A 460 -23.82 -3.50 -4.57
CA THR A 460 -22.63 -4.24 -5.01
C THR A 460 -21.36 -3.43 -4.75
N ASN A 461 -20.18 -4.05 -4.90
CA ASN A 461 -18.94 -3.29 -4.88
C ASN A 461 -18.78 -2.50 -6.18
N ILE A 462 -18.58 -1.18 -6.13
CA ILE A 462 -18.38 -0.35 -7.33
C ILE A 462 -16.99 0.25 -7.30
N TYR A 463 -16.14 -0.16 -8.24
CA TYR A 463 -14.71 0.13 -8.27
C TYR A 463 -14.32 0.90 -9.54
N PRO A 464 -13.38 1.84 -9.46
CA PRO A 464 -12.84 2.50 -10.64
C PRO A 464 -11.89 1.58 -11.41
N VAL A 465 -11.67 1.87 -12.69
CA VAL A 465 -10.54 1.33 -13.45
C VAL A 465 -9.23 1.85 -12.87
N PRO A 466 -8.21 1.00 -12.62
CA PRO A 466 -6.88 1.45 -12.19
C PRO A 466 -6.28 2.47 -13.14
N ASP A 467 -5.61 3.45 -12.56
CA ASP A 467 -4.70 4.31 -13.30
C ASP A 467 -3.27 3.89 -12.98
N PRO A 468 -2.49 3.42 -13.97
CA PRO A 468 -1.11 2.94 -13.76
C PRO A 468 -0.16 4.04 -13.28
N ARG A 469 -0.56 5.31 -13.36
CA ARG A 469 0.21 6.44 -12.83
C ARG A 469 0.16 6.52 -11.30
N PHE A 470 -0.74 5.78 -10.64
CA PHE A 470 -0.95 5.87 -9.19
C PHE A 470 -0.78 4.52 -8.49
N PRO A 471 -0.14 4.49 -7.30
CA PRO A 471 0.10 3.25 -6.56
C PRO A 471 -1.14 2.73 -5.81
N PHE A 472 -2.16 3.57 -5.61
CA PHE A 472 -3.37 3.21 -4.87
C PHE A 472 -4.60 3.25 -5.76
N LEU A 473 -5.52 2.32 -5.50
CA LEU A 473 -6.82 2.31 -6.15
C LEU A 473 -7.64 3.52 -5.69
N GLY A 474 -8.30 4.19 -6.64
CA GLY A 474 -9.17 5.33 -6.36
C GLY A 474 -10.34 4.96 -5.44
N VAL A 475 -11.08 5.99 -5.02
CA VAL A 475 -12.25 5.85 -4.15
C VAL A 475 -13.32 4.95 -4.77
N HIS A 476 -13.87 4.05 -3.97
CA HIS A 476 -14.84 3.04 -4.40
C HIS A 476 -15.94 2.87 -3.35
N PHE A 477 -16.99 2.14 -3.72
CA PHE A 477 -18.11 1.83 -2.83
C PHE A 477 -18.04 0.38 -2.39
N THR A 478 -18.17 0.13 -1.09
CA THR A 478 -18.07 -1.20 -0.49
C THR A 478 -19.22 -1.45 0.49
N PRO A 479 -20.21 -2.29 0.11
CA PRO A 479 -21.22 -2.76 1.05
C PRO A 479 -20.61 -3.59 2.19
N ARG A 480 -21.27 -3.62 3.35
CA ARG A 480 -20.80 -4.32 4.55
C ARG A 480 -21.82 -5.33 5.05
N MET A 481 -21.36 -6.29 5.85
CA MET A 481 -22.22 -7.32 6.44
C MET A 481 -23.31 -6.74 7.34
N ASN A 482 -23.01 -5.64 8.04
CA ASN A 482 -23.97 -4.90 8.89
C ASN A 482 -24.91 -3.96 8.10
N GLY A 483 -24.83 -3.95 6.77
CA GLY A 483 -25.64 -3.10 5.90
C GLY A 483 -25.07 -1.70 5.63
N ASP A 484 -23.95 -1.30 6.25
CA ASP A 484 -23.27 -0.05 5.90
C ASP A 484 -22.72 -0.09 4.46
N VAL A 485 -22.54 1.09 3.87
CA VAL A 485 -21.78 1.26 2.63
C VAL A 485 -20.64 2.22 2.89
N TRP A 486 -19.42 1.74 2.74
CA TRP A 486 -18.21 2.52 2.92
C TRP A 486 -17.78 3.10 1.58
N LEU A 487 -17.39 4.39 1.57
CA LEU A 487 -16.89 5.07 0.38
C LEU A 487 -15.42 5.45 0.59
N GLY A 488 -14.53 5.06 -0.33
CA GLY A 488 -13.09 5.27 -0.20
C GLY A 488 -12.32 3.96 -0.41
N PRO A 489 -11.14 3.78 0.19
CA PRO A 489 -10.45 4.74 1.03
C PRO A 489 -9.69 5.80 0.20
N ASN A 490 -9.37 6.93 0.81
CA ASN A 490 -8.23 7.75 0.37
C ASN A 490 -6.90 7.05 0.75
N ALA A 491 -5.76 7.62 0.41
CA ALA A 491 -4.46 7.11 0.87
C ALA A 491 -3.59 8.25 1.39
N VAL A 492 -3.41 8.31 2.70
CA VAL A 492 -2.59 9.31 3.38
C VAL A 492 -1.53 8.64 4.26
N LEU A 493 -0.40 9.31 4.47
CA LEU A 493 0.62 8.82 5.40
C LEU A 493 0.04 8.77 6.82
N ALA A 494 0.16 7.63 7.50
CA ALA A 494 -0.21 7.52 8.90
C ALA A 494 0.94 8.01 9.79
N TYR A 495 0.62 8.73 10.86
CA TYR A 495 1.61 9.28 11.79
C TYR A 495 2.03 8.29 12.89
N LYS A 496 1.43 7.10 12.88
CA LYS A 496 1.75 5.97 13.74
C LYS A 496 1.39 4.70 12.98
N ARG A 497 2.16 3.63 13.15
CA ARG A 497 1.92 2.34 12.48
C ARG A 497 0.53 1.80 12.77
N GLU A 498 0.09 1.93 14.01
CA GLU A 498 -1.26 1.55 14.47
C GLU A 498 -2.07 2.81 14.78
N GLY A 499 -2.03 3.77 13.86
CA GLY A 499 -2.67 5.09 14.00
C GLY A 499 -3.96 5.23 13.21
N TYR A 500 -5.08 4.76 13.78
CA TYR A 500 -6.40 4.76 13.14
C TYR A 500 -7.16 6.10 13.28
N SER A 501 -6.59 7.11 13.94
CA SER A 501 -7.15 8.46 14.07
C SER A 501 -6.14 9.52 13.63
N TYR A 502 -6.61 10.69 13.18
CA TYR A 502 -5.75 11.84 12.86
C TYR A 502 -4.84 12.25 14.00
N PHE A 503 -5.27 12.06 15.24
CA PHE A 503 -4.52 12.41 16.44
C PHE A 503 -3.56 11.30 16.90
N SER A 504 -3.55 10.14 16.23
CA SER A 504 -2.63 9.05 16.56
C SER A 504 -1.23 9.32 15.99
N VAL A 505 -0.41 9.99 16.79
CA VAL A 505 0.95 10.40 16.40
C VAL A 505 1.99 9.62 17.20
N SER A 506 3.04 9.14 16.52
CA SER A 506 4.24 8.57 17.11
C SER A 506 5.46 9.28 16.51
N PRO A 507 6.17 10.13 17.28
CA PRO A 507 7.37 10.82 16.79
C PRO A 507 8.42 9.84 16.24
N ARG A 508 8.56 8.67 16.88
CA ARG A 508 9.45 7.59 16.42
C ARG A 508 9.04 7.05 15.05
N ASP A 509 7.76 6.70 14.87
CA ASP A 509 7.28 6.13 13.60
C ASP A 509 7.36 7.15 12.46
N LEU A 510 7.04 8.41 12.76
CA LEU A 510 7.17 9.54 11.82
C LEU A 510 8.62 9.74 11.40
N PHE A 511 9.53 9.86 12.36
CA PHE A 511 10.95 10.04 12.09
C PHE A 511 11.49 8.86 11.26
N GLU A 512 11.17 7.63 11.65
CA GLU A 512 11.59 6.43 10.89
C GLU A 512 11.03 6.43 9.46
N SER A 513 9.78 6.85 9.25
CA SER A 513 9.16 6.87 7.92
C SER A 513 9.75 7.98 7.05
N LEU A 514 9.89 9.20 7.57
CA LEU A 514 10.35 10.38 6.83
C LEU A 514 11.87 10.38 6.56
N SER A 515 12.67 9.80 7.47
CA SER A 515 14.11 9.64 7.28
C SER A 515 14.48 8.49 6.32
N TYR A 516 13.54 7.62 5.97
CA TYR A 516 13.81 6.50 5.08
C TYR A 516 13.97 6.96 3.62
N SER A 517 15.09 6.60 3.01
CA SER A 517 15.43 6.96 1.64
C SER A 517 14.39 6.49 0.61
N GLY A 518 13.80 5.30 0.80
CA GLY A 518 12.72 4.81 -0.05
C GLY A 518 11.50 5.73 -0.02
N MET A 519 11.10 6.18 1.17
CA MET A 519 9.95 7.08 1.33
C MET A 519 10.22 8.45 0.70
N GLN A 520 11.42 9.00 0.90
CA GLN A 520 11.82 10.27 0.29
C GLN A 520 11.76 10.21 -1.24
N LYS A 521 12.25 9.11 -1.84
CA LYS A 521 12.18 8.87 -3.29
C LYS A 521 10.73 8.69 -3.77
N LEU A 522 9.90 7.95 -3.03
CA LEU A 522 8.47 7.80 -3.34
C LEU A 522 7.77 9.17 -3.34
N VAL A 523 7.98 9.96 -2.29
CA VAL A 523 7.39 11.31 -2.19
C VAL A 523 7.87 12.18 -3.34
N GLY A 524 9.16 12.18 -3.68
CA GLY A 524 9.69 12.91 -4.83
C GLY A 524 9.03 12.49 -6.16
N LYS A 525 8.82 11.19 -6.37
CA LYS A 525 8.19 10.64 -7.58
C LYS A 525 6.70 11.00 -7.70
N TYR A 526 5.98 11.08 -6.58
CA TYR A 526 4.52 11.26 -6.54
C TYR A 526 4.05 12.56 -5.88
N PHE A 527 4.93 13.55 -5.69
CA PHE A 527 4.68 14.77 -4.90
C PHE A 527 3.38 15.50 -5.28
N ASN A 528 3.23 15.84 -6.58
CA ASN A 528 2.06 16.54 -7.10
C ASN A 528 0.75 15.76 -6.89
N TYR A 529 0.83 14.43 -6.83
CA TYR A 529 -0.32 13.58 -6.59
C TYR A 529 -0.62 13.46 -5.09
N GLY A 530 0.39 13.31 -4.25
CA GLY A 530 0.26 13.30 -2.80
C GLY A 530 -0.47 14.54 -2.28
N ILE A 531 -0.20 15.72 -2.85
CA ILE A 531 -0.93 16.97 -2.54
C ILE A 531 -2.42 16.86 -2.91
N LYS A 532 -2.74 16.29 -4.08
CA LYS A 532 -4.14 16.12 -4.52
C LYS A 532 -4.90 15.11 -3.65
N GLU A 533 -4.27 14.01 -3.25
CA GLU A 533 -4.87 13.04 -2.33
C GLU A 533 -5.03 13.60 -0.92
N PHE A 534 -4.05 14.35 -0.43
CA PHE A 534 -4.15 15.07 0.85
C PHE A 534 -5.31 16.07 0.83
N TYR A 535 -5.43 16.86 -0.24
CA TYR A 535 -6.57 17.74 -0.47
C TYR A 535 -7.89 16.95 -0.45
N ARG A 536 -8.00 15.85 -1.21
CA ARG A 536 -9.22 15.02 -1.25
C ARG A 536 -9.56 14.37 0.09
N GLY A 537 -8.55 14.03 0.89
CA GLY A 537 -8.74 13.47 2.23
C GLY A 537 -9.27 14.49 3.24
N ILE A 538 -8.90 15.76 3.10
CA ILE A 538 -9.42 16.85 3.93
C ILE A 538 -10.81 17.28 3.47
N PHE A 539 -11.00 17.40 2.15
CA PHE A 539 -12.21 17.94 1.54
C PHE A 539 -13.15 16.83 1.08
N ILE A 540 -14.04 16.39 1.99
CA ILE A 540 -15.10 15.40 1.72
C ILE A 540 -15.91 15.74 0.45
N ARG A 541 -16.18 17.03 0.17
CA ARG A 541 -16.87 17.46 -1.06
C ARG A 541 -16.14 17.02 -2.34
N ALA A 542 -14.81 17.11 -2.37
CA ALA A 542 -14.02 16.69 -3.52
C ALA A 542 -14.07 15.16 -3.71
N GLN A 543 -14.07 14.41 -2.61
CA GLN A 543 -14.22 12.96 -2.63
C GLN A 543 -15.60 12.54 -3.15
N VAL A 544 -16.67 13.19 -2.67
CA VAL A 544 -18.04 12.97 -3.14
C VAL A 544 -18.16 13.28 -4.64
N LYS A 545 -17.55 14.37 -5.12
CA LYS A 545 -17.55 14.72 -6.55
C LYS A 545 -16.91 13.65 -7.43
N GLN A 546 -15.88 12.95 -6.93
CA GLN A 546 -15.28 11.82 -7.66
C GLN A 546 -16.22 10.60 -7.68
N LEU A 547 -16.86 10.30 -6.56
CA LEU A 547 -17.82 9.21 -6.43
C LEU A 547 -19.09 9.44 -7.26
N GLN A 548 -19.51 10.70 -7.44
CA GLN A 548 -20.63 11.11 -8.30
C GLN A 548 -20.46 10.73 -9.78
N ARG A 549 -19.22 10.51 -10.24
CA ARG A 549 -18.99 9.98 -11.60
C ARG A 549 -19.59 8.60 -11.79
N PHE A 550 -19.68 7.81 -10.72
CA PHE A 550 -20.27 6.47 -10.72
C PHE A 550 -21.72 6.51 -10.26
N VAL A 551 -22.04 7.22 -9.18
CA VAL A 551 -23.40 7.34 -8.61
C VAL A 551 -23.81 8.82 -8.57
N PRO A 552 -24.41 9.36 -9.65
CA PRO A 552 -24.67 10.81 -9.78
C PRO A 552 -25.63 11.38 -8.73
N GLU A 553 -26.51 10.55 -8.17
CA GLU A 553 -27.50 10.96 -7.17
C GLU A 553 -26.89 11.23 -5.79
N LEU A 554 -25.65 10.77 -5.55
CA LEU A 554 -24.95 10.95 -4.28
C LEU A 554 -24.74 12.43 -3.99
N LYS A 555 -25.13 12.90 -2.80
CA LYS A 555 -24.91 14.27 -2.35
C LYS A 555 -23.92 14.31 -1.19
N PHE A 556 -23.30 15.48 -0.98
CA PHE A 556 -22.45 15.70 0.20
C PHE A 556 -23.20 15.48 1.52
N SER A 557 -24.49 15.83 1.57
CA SER A 557 -25.35 15.60 2.73
C SER A 557 -25.61 14.13 3.05
N ASP A 558 -25.30 13.22 2.13
CA ASP A 558 -25.62 11.80 2.23
C ASP A 558 -24.50 11.00 2.89
N VAL A 559 -23.35 11.63 3.14
CA VAL A 559 -22.16 10.96 3.68
C VAL A 559 -21.75 11.53 5.03
N THR A 560 -21.16 10.69 5.87
CA THR A 560 -20.49 11.07 7.11
C THR A 560 -19.08 10.50 7.12
N ARG A 561 -18.22 10.96 8.04
CA ARG A 561 -16.93 10.30 8.25
C ARG A 561 -17.13 8.88 8.74
N GLY A 562 -16.30 7.97 8.24
CA GLY A 562 -16.31 6.56 8.55
C GLY A 562 -15.04 6.10 9.27
N PRO A 563 -14.88 4.78 9.39
CA PRO A 563 -13.70 4.19 9.98
C PRO A 563 -12.46 4.38 9.10
N SER A 564 -11.30 4.02 9.63
CA SER A 564 -10.06 4.00 8.89
C SER A 564 -9.35 2.66 9.03
N GLY A 565 -8.51 2.32 8.05
CA GLY A 565 -7.59 1.20 8.13
C GLY A 565 -6.16 1.66 7.86
N VAL A 566 -5.17 1.05 8.49
CA VAL A 566 -3.77 1.33 8.21
C VAL A 566 -3.15 0.17 7.45
N ARG A 567 -2.59 0.43 6.28
CA ARG A 567 -1.88 -0.54 5.44
C ARG A 567 -0.41 -0.56 5.82
N ALA A 568 0.11 -1.76 6.08
CA ALA A 568 1.55 -2.00 6.16
C ALA A 568 2.12 -2.02 4.73
N GLN A 569 2.59 -0.87 4.25
CA GLN A 569 3.17 -0.79 2.92
C GLN A 569 4.66 -1.15 3.00
N ALA A 570 5.00 -2.35 2.55
CA ALA A 570 6.39 -2.77 2.38
C ALA A 570 7.02 -1.99 1.22
N MET A 571 8.23 -1.48 1.46
CA MET A 571 8.95 -0.60 0.55
C MET A 571 10.45 -0.91 0.58
N ASP A 572 11.09 -0.88 -0.58
CA ASP A 572 12.55 -0.98 -0.69
C ASP A 572 13.24 0.39 -0.53
N ALA A 573 14.58 0.38 -0.44
CA ALA A 573 15.38 1.61 -0.27
C ALA A 573 15.37 2.51 -1.54
N GLN A 574 14.81 2.03 -2.65
CA GLN A 574 14.65 2.74 -3.91
C GLN A 574 13.29 3.43 -4.02
N GLY A 575 12.37 3.15 -3.08
CA GLY A 575 11.02 3.72 -3.04
C GLY A 575 10.02 2.95 -3.89
N ASN A 576 10.36 1.73 -4.33
CA ASN A 576 9.41 0.84 -4.96
C ASN A 576 8.57 0.15 -3.87
N LEU A 577 7.29 0.02 -4.15
CA LEU A 577 6.38 -0.72 -3.31
C LEU A 577 6.58 -2.22 -3.57
N VAL A 578 6.70 -3.00 -2.51
CA VAL A 578 6.81 -4.44 -2.63
C VAL A 578 5.41 -5.02 -2.87
N ASP A 579 5.19 -5.37 -4.13
CA ASP A 579 3.89 -5.81 -4.62
C ASP A 579 3.60 -7.29 -4.39
N ASP A 580 4.55 -8.13 -3.97
CA ASP A 580 4.27 -9.54 -3.72
C ASP A 580 4.60 -9.99 -2.29
N PHE A 581 4.20 -11.21 -1.93
CA PHE A 581 4.49 -11.78 -0.62
C PHE A 581 6.00 -11.96 -0.41
N VAL A 582 6.49 -11.54 0.76
CA VAL A 582 7.91 -11.67 1.12
C VAL A 582 8.05 -12.49 2.40
N PHE A 583 8.95 -13.47 2.34
CA PHE A 583 9.27 -14.37 3.43
C PHE A 583 10.79 -14.45 3.57
N ASP A 584 11.29 -14.22 4.77
CA ASP A 584 12.73 -14.25 5.09
C ASP A 584 12.97 -15.24 6.24
N ALA A 585 14.04 -16.02 6.18
CA ALA A 585 14.51 -16.77 7.34
C ALA A 585 15.42 -15.87 8.19
N ALA A 586 15.47 -16.10 9.50
CA ALA A 586 16.50 -15.48 10.32
C ALA A 586 17.89 -16.01 9.95
N GLU A 587 18.90 -15.17 10.12
CA GLU A 587 20.30 -15.52 9.89
C GLU A 587 21.06 -15.53 11.23
N GLY A 588 22.28 -16.07 11.24
CA GLY A 588 23.14 -16.08 12.43
C GLY A 588 22.62 -17.01 13.52
N GLU A 589 22.47 -16.50 14.75
CA GLU A 589 22.15 -17.31 15.94
C GLU A 589 20.80 -18.04 15.88
N PHE A 590 19.89 -17.59 15.01
CA PHE A 590 18.54 -18.14 14.83
C PHE A 590 18.33 -18.80 13.46
N ASP A 591 19.41 -19.06 12.73
CA ASP A 591 19.36 -19.71 11.42
C ASP A 591 18.63 -21.07 11.49
N GLY A 592 17.76 -21.31 10.52
CA GLY A 592 16.90 -22.50 10.49
C GLY A 592 15.86 -22.58 11.62
N ARG A 593 15.66 -21.54 12.42
CA ARG A 593 14.72 -21.55 13.57
C ARG A 593 13.59 -20.54 13.49
N ILE A 594 13.75 -19.46 12.74
CA ILE A 594 12.75 -18.40 12.64
C ILE A 594 12.42 -18.10 11.17
N LEU A 595 11.13 -18.08 10.85
CA LEU A 595 10.58 -17.68 9.56
C LEU A 595 9.76 -16.40 9.71
N HIS A 596 10.10 -15.37 8.96
CA HIS A 596 9.43 -14.08 8.97
C HIS A 596 8.51 -13.92 7.76
N VAL A 597 7.23 -13.65 8.00
CA VAL A 597 6.32 -13.11 6.99
C VAL A 597 6.46 -11.58 6.98
N ARG A 598 7.17 -11.08 5.97
CA ARG A 598 7.60 -9.68 5.89
C ARG A 598 6.57 -8.78 5.24
N ASN A 599 5.87 -9.32 4.24
CA ASN A 599 4.85 -8.60 3.49
C ASN A 599 3.69 -9.53 3.14
N ALA A 600 2.48 -9.17 3.58
CA ALA A 600 1.23 -9.82 3.20
C ALA A 600 0.15 -8.76 2.90
N PRO A 601 0.31 -7.99 1.82
CA PRO A 601 -0.57 -6.87 1.49
C PRO A 601 -1.91 -7.39 0.93
N SER A 602 -2.86 -6.49 0.63
CA SER A 602 -4.10 -6.88 -0.06
C SER A 602 -3.79 -7.67 -1.34
N PRO A 603 -4.41 -8.84 -1.56
CA PRO A 603 -5.62 -9.39 -0.92
C PRO A 603 -5.36 -10.39 0.23
N GLY A 604 -4.37 -10.13 1.10
CA GLY A 604 -3.93 -11.07 2.15
C GLY A 604 -5.01 -11.68 3.04
N ALA A 605 -6.15 -11.00 3.27
CA ALA A 605 -7.27 -11.59 4.00
C ALA A 605 -8.00 -12.67 3.19
N THR A 606 -8.34 -12.38 1.93
CA THR A 606 -8.92 -13.37 1.00
C THR A 606 -7.97 -14.54 0.77
N SER A 607 -6.68 -14.25 0.62
CA SER A 607 -5.64 -15.25 0.40
C SER A 607 -5.18 -15.97 1.67
N SER A 608 -5.74 -15.67 2.85
CA SER A 608 -5.18 -16.09 4.14
C SER A 608 -4.94 -17.59 4.28
N LEU A 609 -5.88 -18.44 3.86
CA LEU A 609 -5.73 -19.91 3.90
C LEU A 609 -4.69 -20.43 2.89
N ALA A 610 -4.66 -19.87 1.68
CA ALA A 610 -3.66 -20.24 0.68
C ALA A 610 -2.24 -19.79 1.09
N ILE A 611 -2.13 -18.60 1.70
CA ILE A 611 -0.89 -18.10 2.30
C ILE A 611 -0.44 -19.00 3.44
N ALA A 612 -1.36 -19.45 4.31
CA ALA A 612 -1.06 -20.33 5.43
C ALA A 612 -0.46 -21.67 4.97
N LYS A 613 -0.99 -22.27 3.89
CA LYS A 613 -0.41 -23.46 3.25
C LYS A 613 1.02 -23.21 2.81
N MET A 614 1.24 -22.15 2.03
CA MET A 614 2.58 -21.79 1.55
C MET A 614 3.56 -21.49 2.70
N ILE A 615 3.11 -20.85 3.79
CA ILE A 615 3.95 -20.64 4.97
C ILE A 615 4.29 -21.97 5.64
N THR A 616 3.31 -22.86 5.80
CA THR A 616 3.49 -24.18 6.42
C THR A 616 4.46 -25.03 5.61
N GLU A 617 4.33 -25.07 4.28
CA GLU A 617 5.27 -25.75 3.39
C GLU A 617 6.70 -25.21 3.50
N ARG A 618 6.85 -23.88 3.59
CA ARG A 618 8.16 -23.24 3.78
C ARG A 618 8.74 -23.54 5.17
N ALA A 619 7.90 -23.50 6.19
CA ALA A 619 8.26 -23.81 7.56
C ALA A 619 8.73 -25.27 7.68
N GLN A 620 8.02 -26.23 7.11
CA GLN A 620 8.43 -27.63 7.08
C GLN A 620 9.80 -27.83 6.41
N LYS A 621 10.05 -27.16 5.28
CA LYS A 621 11.35 -27.22 4.59
C LYS A 621 12.48 -26.58 5.39
N LEU A 622 12.20 -25.48 6.09
CA LEU A 622 13.21 -24.76 6.87
C LEU A 622 13.51 -25.47 8.20
N PHE A 623 12.47 -25.98 8.86
CA PHE A 623 12.51 -26.50 10.23
C PHE A 623 12.70 -28.02 10.28
N ASN A 624 12.43 -28.73 9.19
CA ASN A 624 12.47 -30.19 9.05
C ASN A 624 11.53 -30.93 10.03
N PHE A 625 10.23 -30.61 10.03
CA PHE A 625 9.21 -31.30 10.85
C PHE A 625 8.01 -31.86 10.07
#